data_AF-A0A9E5THK5-F1
#
_entry.id   AF-A0A9E5THK5-F1
#
_cell.length_a   1.000
_cell.length_b   1.000
_cell.length_c   1.000
_cell.angle_alpha   90.00
_cell.angle_beta   90.00
_cell.angle_gamma   90.00
#
_symmetry.space_group_name_H-M   'P 1'
#
loop_
_entity.id
_entity.type
_entity.pdbx_description
1 polymer ?
#
loop_
_entity_poly.entity_id
_entity_poly.type
_entity_poly.pdbx_seq_one_letter_code
_entity_poly.pdbx_strand_id
1 'polypeptide(L)' 'ALFKKYQTPIFNVVSRMVTGEDAYDLTQDVFCRIIRGIDTFRGDSKFSTWVYAIVRNVCLNQIRRSS' A
#
# COMPACT_ATOMS: atom_id res chain seq x y z
N ALA A 1 -16.03 3.82 8.77
CA ALA A 1 -15.72 5.27 8.73
C ALA A 1 -14.23 5.58 8.61
N LEU A 2 -13.31 4.84 9.25
CA LEU A 2 -11.85 5.04 9.09
C LEU A 2 -11.27 4.40 7.82
N PHE A 3 -11.82 3.23 7.43
CA PHE A 3 -11.41 2.43 6.28
C PHE A 3 -11.37 3.25 4.98
N LYS A 4 -12.49 3.88 4.59
CA LYS A 4 -12.56 4.73 3.39
C LYS A 4 -11.60 5.92 3.40
N LYS A 5 -11.29 6.50 4.57
CA LYS A 5 -10.51 7.74 4.68
C LYS A 5 -9.03 7.55 4.32
N TYR A 6 -8.45 6.40 4.68
CA TYR A 6 -7.06 6.06 4.34
C TYR A 6 -6.93 5.18 3.10
N GLN A 7 -8.03 4.53 2.69
CA GLN A 7 -8.07 3.74 1.46
C GLN A 7 -7.94 4.61 0.21
N THR A 8 -8.52 5.82 0.18
CA THR A 8 -8.40 6.70 -1.00
C THR A 8 -6.96 7.14 -1.31
N PRO A 9 -6.16 7.64 -0.34
CA PRO A 9 -4.77 7.99 -0.62
C PRO A 9 -3.92 6.80 -1.06
N ILE A 10 -4.08 5.64 -0.42
CA ILE A 10 -3.32 4.42 -0.77
C ILE A 10 -3.72 3.94 -2.16
N PHE A 11 -5.03 3.86 -2.43
CA PHE A 11 -5.56 3.48 -3.74
C PHE A 11 -5.04 4.39 -4.85
N ASN A 12 -4.99 5.70 -4.63
CA ASN A 12 -4.47 6.66 -5.61
C ASN A 12 -2.98 6.45 -5.93
N VAL A 13 -2.18 5.92 -5.01
CA VAL A 13 -0.77 5.60 -5.26
C VAL A 13 -0.65 4.25 -5.96
N VAL A 14 -1.42 3.25 -5.51
CA VAL A 14 -1.45 1.92 -6.12
C VAL A 14 -1.92 1.99 -7.58
N SER A 15 -2.98 2.75 -7.86
CA SER A 15 -3.56 2.90 -9.20
C SER A 15 -2.67 3.63 -10.21
N ARG A 16 -1.61 4.30 -9.74
CA ARG A 16 -0.55 4.86 -10.59
C ARG A 16 0.49 3.83 -11.01
N MET A 17 0.57 2.69 -10.31
CA MET A 17 1.56 1.65 -10.55
C MET A 17 0.97 0.39 -11.18
N VAL A 18 -0.28 0.06 -10.82
CA VAL A 18 -1.01 -1.13 -11.29
C VAL A 18 -2.42 -0.70 -11.68
N THR A 19 -2.91 -1.15 -12.82
CA THR A 19 -4.23 -0.80 -13.36
C THR A 19 -5.21 -1.98 -13.23
N GLY A 20 -6.51 -1.71 -13.38
CA GLY A 20 -7.55 -2.75 -13.37
C GLY A 20 -7.96 -3.22 -11.97
N GLU A 21 -8.51 -4.42 -11.90
CA GLU A 21 -9.03 -5.01 -10.66
C GLU A 21 -7.92 -5.26 -9.61
N ASP A 22 -6.71 -5.58 -10.06
CA ASP A 22 -5.52 -5.78 -9.21
C ASP A 22 -5.24 -4.58 -8.30
N ALA A 23 -5.56 -3.35 -8.74
CA ALA A 23 -5.32 -2.16 -7.93
C ALA A 23 -6.13 -2.16 -6.61
N TYR A 24 -7.35 -2.71 -6.65
CA TYR A 24 -8.19 -2.83 -5.45
C TYR A 24 -7.63 -3.89 -4.50
N ASP A 25 -7.25 -5.05 -5.01
CA ASP A 25 -6.71 -6.15 -4.21
C ASP A 25 -5.38 -5.77 -3.56
N LEU A 26 -4.47 -5.14 -4.32
CA LEU A 26 -3.20 -4.66 -3.79
C LEU A 26 -3.38 -3.56 -2.75
N THR A 27 -4.39 -2.69 -2.92
CA THR A 27 -4.72 -1.68 -1.90
C THR A 27 -5.13 -2.33 -0.59
N GLN A 28 -5.89 -3.44 -0.64
CA GLN A 28 -6.25 -4.19 0.56
C GLN A 28 -5.04 -4.89 1.19
N ASP A 29 -4.16 -5.50 0.39
CA ASP A 29 -2.94 -6.15 0.90
C ASP A 29 -2.02 -5.12 1.59
N VAL A 30 -1.81 -3.95 0.98
CA VAL A 30 -1.07 -2.84 1.60
C VAL A 30 -1.66 -2.49 2.97
N PHE A 31 -2.97 -2.38 3.06
CA PHE A 31 -3.65 -2.06 4.31
C PHE A 31 -3.42 -3.12 5.39
N CYS A 32 -3.55 -4.39 5.04
CA CYS A 32 -3.26 -5.49 5.95
C CYS A 32 -1.81 -5.45 6.45
N ARG A 33 -0.86 -5.14 5.56
CA ARG A 33 0.56 -5.00 5.93
C ARG A 33 0.82 -3.81 6.84
N ILE A 34 0.13 -2.69 6.62
CA ILE A 34 0.20 -1.51 7.50
C ILE A 34 -0.29 -1.88 8.89
N ILE A 35 -1.48 -2.49 9.01
CA ILE A 35 -2.06 -2.85 10.31
C ILE A 35 -1.19 -3.86 11.05
N ARG A 36 -0.68 -4.90 10.35
CA ARG A 36 0.19 -5.92 10.95
C ARG A 36 1.59 -5.39 11.28
N GLY A 37 2.05 -4.36 10.58
CA GLY A 37 3.39 -3.81 10.70
C GLY A 37 3.48 -2.54 11.54
N ILE A 38 2.36 -1.97 11.99
CA ILE A 38 2.35 -0.65 12.64
C ILE A 38 3.22 -0.63 13.90
N ASP A 39 3.23 -1.70 14.67
CA ASP A 39 4.06 -1.84 15.89
C ASP A 39 5.56 -1.93 15.58
N THR A 40 5.92 -2.18 14.32
CA THR A 40 7.31 -2.21 13.85
C THR A 40 7.80 -0.86 13.35
N PHE A 41 6.91 0.13 13.23
CA PHE A 41 7.28 1.46 12.79
C PHE A 41 8.04 2.21 13.89
N ARG A 42 9.34 2.40 13.68
CA ARG A 42 10.27 2.99 14.66
C ARG A 42 10.24 4.50 14.77
N GLY A 43 9.56 5.20 13.85
CA GLY A 43 9.52 6.66 13.81
C GLY A 43 10.73 7.34 13.17
N ASP A 44 11.69 6.57 12.61
CA ASP A 44 12.89 7.12 11.94
C ASP A 44 12.60 7.89 10.64
N SER A 45 11.35 7.84 10.16
CA SER A 45 10.87 8.57 8.99
C SER A 45 9.42 9.00 9.19
N LYS A 46 8.87 9.83 8.29
CA LYS A 46 7.44 10.14 8.32
C LYS A 46 6.63 8.86 8.09
N PHE A 47 5.51 8.70 8.79
CA PHE A 47 4.60 7.57 8.60
C PHE A 47 4.19 7.39 7.13
N SER A 48 3.95 8.49 6.41
CA SER A 48 3.65 8.48 4.97
C SER A 48 4.77 7.87 4.12
N THR A 49 6.03 8.08 4.49
CA THR A 49 7.20 7.51 3.81
C THR A 49 7.28 6.01 4.02
N TRP A 50 7.04 5.55 5.25
CA TRP A 50 6.98 4.13 5.57
C TRP A 50 5.83 3.42 4.83
N VAL A 51 4.63 4.01 4.82
CA VAL A 51 3.49 3.52 4.04
C VAL A 51 3.83 3.45 2.55
N TYR A 52 4.48 4.48 2.00
CA TYR A 52 4.88 4.49 0.59
C TYR A 52 5.85 3.35 0.24
N ALA A 53 6.78 3.01 1.14
CA ALA A 53 7.68 1.87 0.96
C ALA A 53 6.91 0.54 0.87
N ILE A 54 5.88 0.35 1.70
CA ILE A 54 5.01 -0.83 1.65
C ILE A 54 4.27 -0.89 0.31
N VAL A 55 3.62 0.22 -0.09
CA VAL A 55 2.90 0.31 -1.38
C VAL A 55 3.83 -0.05 -2.53
N ARG A 56 5.00 0.57 -2.59
CA ARG A 56 5.99 0.34 -3.65
C ARG A 56 6.41 -1.13 -3.72
N ASN A 57 6.67 -1.76 -2.58
CA ASN A 57 7.08 -3.16 -2.53
C ASN A 57 5.96 -4.11 -2.99
N VAL A 58 4.72 -3.84 -2.61
CA VAL A 58 3.55 -4.63 -3.04
C VAL A 58 3.34 -4.52 -4.55
N CYS A 59 3.30 -3.29 -5.09
CA CYS A 59 3.11 -3.06 -6.51
C CYS A 59 4.25 -3.65 -7.36
N LEU A 60 5.52 -3.44 -6.98
CA LEU A 60 6.65 -4.00 -7.73
C LEU A 60 6.65 -5.53 -7.74
N ASN A 61 6.23 -6.16 -6.64
CA ASN A 61 6.09 -7.61 -6.60
C ASN A 61 5.00 -8.11 -7.55
N GLN A 62 3.87 -7.40 -7.68
CA GLN A 62 2.84 -7.75 -8.65
C GLN A 62 3.36 -7.61 -10.08
N ILE A 63 3.96 -6.47 -10.41
CA ILE A 63 4.52 -6.22 -11.75
C ILE A 63 5.51 -7.31 -12.15
N ARG A 64 6.34 -7.77 -11.21
CA ARG A 64 7.29 -8.87 -11.44
C ARG A 64 6.63 -10.24 -11.64
N ARG A 65 5.46 -10.48 -11.03
CA ARG A 65 4.70 -11.74 -11.19
C ARG A 65 3.90 -11.78 -12.48
N SER A 66 3.49 -10.62 -12.98
CA SER A 66 2.72 -10.47 -14.23
C SER A 66 3.61 -10.33 -15.48
N SER A 67 4.94 -10.44 -15.33
CA SER A 67 5.93 -10.49 -16.42
C SER A 67 6.42 -11.92 -16.63
#